data_AF-A0A352S6H8-F1
#
_entry.id   AF-A0A352S6H8-F1
#
_cell.length_a   1.000
_cell.length_b   1.000
_cell.length_c   1.000
_cell.angle_alpha   90.00
_cell.angle_beta   90.00
_cell.angle_gamma   90.00
#
_symmetry.space_group_name_H-M   'P 1'
#
loop_
_entity.id
_entity.type
_entity.pdbx_description
1 polymer ?
#
loop_
_entity_poly.entity_id
_entity_poly.type
_entity_poly.pdbx_seq_one_letter_code
_entity_poly.pdbx_strand_id
1 'polypeptide(L)'
;MALMFPRLARNFIKNGYFPTDEPTLERVLSALAPANGPMCIIDPCAGEGVAIAEAAHVLGREQAKAFAVEYDAERARHARSLVDHCIHGDLMDTLISRQ
;
A
#
# COMPACT_ATOMS: atom_id res chain seq x y z
N MET A 1 -7.92 -34.18 -1.99
CA MET A 1 -8.96 -33.14 -2.18
C MET A 1 -8.95 -32.25 -0.95
N ALA A 2 -8.21 -31.14 -0.96
CA ALA A 2 -8.16 -30.26 0.21
C ALA A 2 -9.40 -29.35 0.18
N LEU A 3 -10.26 -29.46 1.20
CA LEU A 3 -11.34 -28.51 1.44
C LEU A 3 -10.72 -27.15 1.77
N MET A 4 -10.56 -26.29 0.77
CA MET A 4 -10.10 -24.92 0.99
C MET A 4 -11.21 -24.17 1.73
N PHE A 5 -10.95 -23.74 2.96
CA PHE A 5 -11.91 -22.94 3.72
C PHE A 5 -12.35 -21.73 2.90
N PRO A 6 -13.64 -21.34 2.87
CA PRO A 6 -14.14 -20.28 2.00
C PRO A 6 -13.40 -18.94 2.10
N ARG A 7 -12.87 -18.60 3.28
CA ARG A 7 -12.04 -17.39 3.49
C ARG A 7 -10.70 -17.48 2.77
N LEU A 8 -10.06 -18.65 2.79
CA LEU A 8 -8.79 -18.89 2.11
C LEU A 8 -8.98 -18.89 0.58
N ALA A 9 -10.08 -19.49 0.10
CA ALA A 9 -10.44 -19.46 -1.32
C ALA A 9 -10.68 -18.02 -1.83
N ARG A 10 -11.38 -17.19 -1.05
CA ARG A 10 -11.62 -15.77 -1.39
C ARG A 10 -10.34 -14.96 -1.48
N ASN A 11 -9.41 -15.15 -0.54
CA ASN A 11 -8.12 -14.47 -0.60
C ASN A 11 -7.31 -14.95 -1.80
N PHE A 12 -7.27 -16.24 -2.08
CA PHE A 12 -6.52 -16.80 -3.20
C PHE A 12 -6.99 -16.26 -4.57
N ILE A 13 -8.31 -16.14 -4.78
CA ILE A 13 -8.89 -15.68 -6.05
C ILE A 13 -8.43 -14.27 -6.44
N LYS A 14 -8.20 -13.38 -5.48
CA LYS A 14 -7.85 -11.97 -5.74
C LYS A 14 -6.39 -11.64 -5.47
N ASN A 15 -5.53 -12.64 -5.27
CA ASN A 15 -4.19 -12.42 -4.69
C ASN A 15 -4.24 -11.59 -3.39
N GLY A 16 -5.29 -11.81 -2.58
CA GLY A 16 -5.53 -11.08 -1.33
C GLY A 16 -6.00 -9.64 -1.51
N TYR A 17 -6.32 -9.19 -2.74
CA TYR A 17 -6.66 -7.79 -2.99
C TYR A 17 -8.10 -7.44 -2.59
N PHE A 18 -8.19 -6.61 -1.56
CA PHE A 18 -9.42 -5.98 -1.10
C PHE A 18 -9.07 -4.51 -0.78
N PRO A 19 -9.47 -3.56 -1.65
CA PRO A 19 -9.17 -2.15 -1.41
C PRO A 19 -9.82 -1.71 -0.09
N THR A 20 -9.12 -0.89 0.67
CA THR A 20 -9.64 -0.28 1.88
C THR A 20 -10.86 0.57 1.52
N ASP A 21 -11.99 0.33 2.19
CA ASP A 21 -13.20 1.13 2.00
C ASP A 21 -13.00 2.57 2.51
N GLU A 22 -13.73 3.52 1.93
CA GLU A 22 -13.60 4.94 2.24
C GLU A 22 -13.76 5.25 3.74
N PRO A 23 -14.78 4.73 4.47
CA PRO A 23 -14.91 4.99 5.91
C PRO A 23 -13.72 4.48 6.73
N THR A 24 -13.16 3.33 6.37
CA THR A 24 -11.97 2.79 7.04
C THR A 24 -10.75 3.65 6.72
N LEU A 25 -10.59 4.07 5.48
CA LEU A 25 -9.48 4.93 5.05
C LEU A 25 -9.52 6.28 5.79
N GLU A 26 -10.66 6.96 5.83
CA GLU A 26 -10.82 8.23 6.56
C GLU A 26 -10.44 8.12 8.05
N ARG A 27 -10.87 7.03 8.70
CA ARG A 27 -10.54 6.78 10.11
C ARG A 27 -9.06 6.52 10.33
N VAL A 28 -8.42 5.78 9.44
CA VAL A 28 -6.96 5.57 9.49
C VAL A 28 -6.23 6.90 9.31
N LEU A 29 -6.58 7.67 8.29
CA LEU A 29 -5.94 8.95 7.98
C LEU A 29 -6.07 9.97 9.12
N SER A 30 -7.25 10.07 9.73
CA SER A 30 -7.48 10.95 10.89
C SER A 30 -6.70 10.54 12.15
N ALA A 31 -6.22 9.30 12.24
CA ALA A 31 -5.39 8.82 13.32
C ALA A 31 -3.89 9.06 13.09
N LEU A 32 -3.49 9.46 11.87
CA LEU A 32 -2.09 9.74 11.54
C LEU A 32 -1.72 11.17 11.92
N ALA A 33 -0.50 11.33 12.44
CA ALA A 33 0.11 12.63 12.68
C ALA A 33 1.46 12.70 11.94
N PRO A 34 1.79 13.85 11.33
CA PRO A 34 3.09 14.03 10.68
C PRO A 34 4.24 14.01 11.69
N ALA A 35 5.40 13.52 11.24
CA ALA A 35 6.65 13.69 11.97
C ALA A 35 7.13 15.15 11.89
N ASN A 36 8.05 15.52 12.79
CA ASN A 36 8.74 16.80 12.71
C ASN A 36 9.81 16.75 11.60
N GLY A 37 9.43 17.15 10.38
CA GLY A 37 10.31 17.22 9.22
C GLY A 37 10.11 16.08 8.20
N PRO A 38 11.07 15.87 7.28
CA PRO A 38 10.94 14.89 6.21
C PRO A 38 10.78 13.46 6.74
N MET A 39 9.88 12.71 6.12
CA MET A 39 9.57 11.33 6.47
C MET A 39 9.42 10.45 5.23
N CYS A 40 9.62 9.15 5.42
CA CYS A 40 9.33 8.13 4.42
C CYS A 40 8.22 7.25 4.95
N ILE A 41 7.18 7.05 4.15
CA ILE A 41 6.07 6.14 4.44
C ILE A 41 6.08 5.01 3.41
N ILE A 42 5.64 3.83 3.83
CA ILE A 42 5.62 2.65 2.96
C ILE A 42 4.31 1.88 3.12
N ASP A 43 3.72 1.53 1.99
CA ASP A 43 2.69 0.49 1.92
C ASP A 43 3.28 -0.77 1.26
N PRO A 44 3.54 -1.83 2.04
CA PRO A 44 4.18 -3.03 1.54
C PRO A 44 3.21 -3.96 0.76
N CYS A 45 1.93 -3.61 0.66
CA CYS A 45 0.91 -4.32 -0.12
C CYS A 45 -0.08 -3.29 -0.70
N ALA A 46 0.45 -2.43 -1.58
CA ALA A 46 -0.19 -1.15 -1.90
C ALA A 46 -1.47 -1.27 -2.74
N GLY A 47 -1.72 -2.42 -3.38
CA GLY A 47 -2.77 -2.54 -4.38
C GLY A 47 -2.56 -1.49 -5.48
N GLU A 48 -3.59 -0.68 -5.74
CA GLU A 48 -3.52 0.42 -6.71
C GLU A 48 -2.84 1.70 -6.17
N GLY A 49 -2.41 1.72 -4.90
CA GLY A 49 -1.66 2.83 -4.30
C GLY A 49 -2.50 3.98 -3.74
N VAL A 50 -3.83 3.86 -3.74
CA VAL A 50 -4.75 4.93 -3.29
C VAL A 50 -4.53 5.29 -1.82
N ALA A 51 -4.50 4.30 -0.92
CA ALA A 51 -4.42 4.55 0.53
C ALA A 51 -3.12 5.27 0.93
N ILE A 52 -1.97 4.85 0.38
CA ILE A 52 -0.67 5.46 0.66
C ILE A 52 -0.53 6.85 0.04
N ALA A 53 -1.16 7.10 -1.12
CA ALA A 53 -1.18 8.42 -1.73
C ALA A 53 -2.00 9.42 -0.89
N GLU A 54 -3.15 9.00 -0.36
CA GLU A 54 -3.95 9.81 0.57
C GLU A 54 -3.19 10.04 1.89
N ALA A 55 -2.49 9.02 2.41
CA ALA A 55 -1.64 9.16 3.59
C ALA A 55 -0.53 10.20 3.35
N ALA A 56 0.15 10.16 2.21
CA ALA A 56 1.15 11.17 1.85
C ALA A 56 0.54 12.58 1.75
N HIS A 57 -0.68 12.69 1.24
CA HIS A 57 -1.39 13.96 1.17
C HIS A 57 -1.68 14.54 2.57
N VAL A 58 -2.28 13.73 3.45
CA VAL A 58 -2.63 14.13 4.83
C VAL A 58 -1.39 14.44 5.68
N LEU A 59 -0.30 13.67 5.50
CA LEU A 59 0.97 13.89 6.21
C LEU A 59 1.80 15.06 5.63
N GLY A 60 1.36 15.64 4.52
CA GLY A 60 2.02 16.73 3.81
C GLY A 60 2.96 16.22 2.72
N ARG A 61 2.56 16.37 1.45
CA ARG A 61 3.27 15.83 0.27
C ARG A 61 4.73 16.29 0.14
N GLU A 62 5.04 17.50 0.58
CA GLU A 62 6.42 18.03 0.55
C GLU A 62 7.33 17.39 1.61
N GLN A 63 6.74 16.77 2.63
CA GLN A 63 7.46 16.17 3.75
C GLN A 63 7.46 14.64 3.69
N ALA A 64 6.41 14.03 3.13
CA ALA A 64 6.26 12.57 3.08
C ALA A 64 6.59 12.02 1.68
N LYS A 65 7.66 11.22 1.60
CA LYS A 65 7.93 10.36 0.43
C LYS A 65 7.22 9.02 0.58
N ALA A 66 6.42 8.67 -0.42
CA ALA A 66 5.61 7.46 -0.47
C ALA A 66 6.32 6.35 -1.26
N PHE A 67 6.52 5.22 -0.59
CA PHE A 67 7.05 3.99 -1.16
C PHE A 67 5.97 2.91 -1.18
N ALA A 68 5.98 2.07 -2.21
CA ALA A 68 5.02 1.00 -2.36
C ALA A 68 5.69 -0.29 -2.85
N VAL A 69 5.16 -1.42 -2.40
CA VAL A 69 5.38 -2.73 -3.01
C VAL A 69 4.03 -3.30 -3.39
N GLU A 70 3.93 -3.83 -4.61
CA GLU A 70 2.72 -4.51 -5.06
C GLU A 70 3.09 -5.73 -5.92
N TYR A 71 2.41 -6.84 -5.66
CA TYR A 71 2.66 -8.12 -6.32
C TYR A 71 2.04 -8.19 -7.72
N ASP A 72 0.85 -7.60 -7.94
CA ASP A 72 0.19 -7.61 -9.24
C ASP A 72 0.74 -6.54 -10.18
N ALA A 73 1.08 -6.92 -11.42
CA ALA A 73 1.75 -6.04 -12.37
C ALA A 73 0.91 -4.81 -12.80
N GLU A 74 -0.41 -4.97 -12.97
CA GLU A 74 -1.28 -3.88 -13.39
C GLU A 74 -1.52 -2.92 -12.23
N ARG A 75 -1.78 -3.46 -11.04
CA ARG A 75 -1.91 -2.64 -9.82
C ARG A 75 -0.62 -1.90 -9.48
N ALA A 76 0.54 -2.55 -9.59
CA ALA A 76 1.83 -1.90 -9.41
C ALA A 76 2.06 -0.78 -10.44
N ARG A 77 1.59 -0.96 -11.69
CA ARG A 77 1.64 0.11 -12.70
C ARG A 77 0.75 1.29 -12.31
N HIS A 78 -0.44 1.05 -11.77
CA HIS A 78 -1.30 2.11 -11.24
C HIS A 78 -0.65 2.82 -10.04
N ALA A 79 -0.15 2.07 -9.06
CA ALA A 79 0.49 2.64 -7.88
C ALA A 79 1.68 3.55 -8.24
N ARG A 80 2.49 3.18 -9.25
CA ARG A 80 3.61 4.00 -9.75
C ARG A 80 3.22 5.40 -10.21
N SER A 81 1.96 5.63 -10.61
CA SER A 81 1.51 6.98 -11.00
C SER A 81 1.09 7.85 -9.81
N LEU A 82 0.91 7.25 -8.63
CA LEU A 82 0.40 7.92 -7.43
C LEU A 82 1.48 8.16 -6.35
N VAL A 83 2.55 7.37 -6.35
CA VAL A 83 3.62 7.40 -5.33
C VAL A 83 4.98 7.72 -5.90
N ASP A 84 5.94 8.10 -5.04
CA ASP A 84 7.31 8.43 -5.46
C ASP A 84 8.06 7.20 -6.02
N HIS A 85 7.89 6.04 -5.36
CA HIS A 85 8.52 4.80 -5.79
C HIS A 85 7.62 3.60 -5.55
N CYS A 86 7.39 2.79 -6.58
CA CYS A 86 6.69 1.52 -6.45
C CYS A 86 7.50 0.38 -7.09
N ILE A 87 7.73 -0.67 -6.30
CA ILE A 87 8.33 -1.93 -6.74
C ILE A 87 7.20 -2.89 -7.10
N HIS A 88 7.33 -3.52 -8.27
CA HIS A 88 6.50 -4.67 -8.64
C HIS A 88 7.25 -5.93 -8.21
N GLY A 89 6.70 -6.67 -7.25
CA GLY A 89 7.32 -7.88 -6.71
C GLY A 89 6.62 -8.39 -5.45
N ASP A 90 7.03 -9.58 -5.01
CA ASP A 90 6.64 -10.09 -3.70
C ASP A 90 7.36 -9.28 -2.61
N LEU A 91 6.61 -8.81 -1.62
CA LEU A 91 7.16 -8.13 -0.44
C LEU A 91 8.24 -8.96 0.24
N MET A 92 8.03 -10.28 0.34
CA MET A 92 8.94 -11.19 1.04
C MET A 92 10.27 -11.37 0.30
N ASP A 93 10.27 -11.14 -1.02
CA ASP A 93 11.47 -11.15 -1.87
C ASP A 93 12.05 -9.74 -2.09
N THR A 94 11.41 -8.70 -1.53
CA THR A 94 11.80 -7.30 -1.71
C THR A 94 12.64 -6.82 -0.53
N LEU A 95 13.87 -6.38 -0.80
CA LEU A 95 14.72 -5.76 0.22
C LEU A 95 14.33 -4.29 0.42
N ILE A 96 13.83 -3.97 1.61
CA ILE A 96 13.52 -2.60 2.05
C ILE A 96 14.54 -2.21 3.13
N SER A 97 15.34 -1.17 2.87
CA SER A 97 16.32 -0.65 3.81
C SER A 97 16.26 0.87 3.85
N ARG A 98 16.58 1.44 5.02
CA ARG A 98 16.92 2.87 5.08
C ARG A 98 18.32 3.04 4.48
N GLN A 99 18.48 4.02 3.61
CA GLN A 99 19.81 4.51 3.23
C GLN A 99 20.37 5.39 4.34
#